data_AF-A0A7Y2IX00-F1
#
_entry.id   AF-A0A7Y2IX00-F1
#
_cell.length_a   1.000
_cell.length_b   1.000
_cell.length_c   1.000
_cell.angle_alpha   90.00
_cell.angle_beta   90.00
_cell.angle_gamma   90.00
#
_symmetry.space_group_name_H-M   'P 1'
#
loop_
_entity.id
_entity.type
_entity.pdbx_description
1 polymer ?
#
loop_
_entity_poly.entity_id
_entity_poly.type
_entity_poly.pdbx_seq_one_letter_code
_entity_poly.pdbx_strand_id
1 'polypeptide(L)'
;MLTDGRSALFARLIDYAGIFPPATLSMDAAVDEYRQIRTGPRAEMVGRFVCSTSRLLDLATALTRTMRSGEDPWPLCVVFDQPPSTAASTAQAFAAEMSGAATVELVEARIAVDEATAAPVTVNRLVDACGAVGPTASVFIELPFTDATVQSIGALDVILAANRERPRTVGAKIRCGPTVSAIPSVEVVASVIEWSARTRVPLKATAGLHHPVRTFNRDLGVHEHGFLNLLAALALAEEHGLDAER
;
A
#
# COMPACT_ATOMS: atom_id res chain seq x y z
N MET A 1 -28.88 7.45 8.39
CA MET A 1 -28.60 7.05 6.99
C MET A 1 -28.00 5.65 7.09
N LEU A 2 -28.70 4.61 6.66
CA LEU A 2 -28.16 3.25 6.66
C LEU A 2 -27.06 3.21 5.59
N THR A 3 -25.80 3.14 6.01
CA THR A 3 -24.70 2.90 5.09
C THR A 3 -24.95 1.53 4.44
N ASP A 4 -25.06 1.47 3.12
CA ASP A 4 -25.08 0.20 2.39
C ASP A 4 -23.84 -0.60 2.80
N GLY A 5 -24.02 -1.82 3.33
CA GLY A 5 -22.93 -2.67 3.80
C GLY A 5 -21.89 -2.93 2.71
N ARG A 6 -22.32 -2.95 1.43
CA ARG A 6 -21.41 -3.03 0.27
C ARG A 6 -20.51 -1.81 0.19
N SER A 7 -21.06 -0.60 0.31
CA SER A 7 -20.27 0.63 0.30
C SER A 7 -19.33 0.71 1.50
N ALA A 8 -19.78 0.29 2.69
CA ALA A 8 -18.93 0.25 3.89
C ALA A 8 -17.72 -0.69 3.72
N LEU A 9 -17.93 -1.86 3.10
CA LEU A 9 -16.89 -2.87 2.93
C LEU A 9 -15.94 -2.57 1.76
N PHE A 10 -16.47 -2.07 0.64
CA PHE A 10 -15.73 -2.01 -0.61
C PHE A 10 -15.26 -0.61 -1.00
N ALA A 11 -15.72 0.45 -0.35
CA ALA A 11 -15.32 1.81 -0.70
C ALA A 11 -13.79 1.98 -0.66
N ARG A 12 -13.20 2.32 -1.82
CA ARG A 12 -11.76 2.55 -2.02
C ARG A 12 -10.87 1.39 -1.54
N LEU A 13 -11.39 0.17 -1.55
CA LEU A 13 -10.69 -1.01 -1.05
C LEU A 13 -9.42 -1.33 -1.87
N ILE A 14 -9.47 -1.12 -3.19
CA ILE A 14 -8.42 -1.58 -4.12
C ILE A 14 -7.70 -0.39 -4.71
N ASP A 15 -6.42 -0.21 -4.36
CA ASP A 15 -5.57 0.73 -5.09
C ASP A 15 -5.19 0.15 -6.45
N TYR A 16 -5.24 1.01 -7.48
CA TYR A 16 -4.96 0.66 -8.85
C TYR A 16 -3.45 0.67 -9.11
N ALA A 17 -2.88 -0.49 -9.40
CA ALA A 17 -1.44 -0.69 -9.62
C ALA A 17 -1.12 -1.16 -11.06
N GLY A 18 -1.80 -0.61 -12.07
CA GLY A 18 -1.73 -1.09 -13.46
C GLY A 18 -0.32 -1.06 -14.09
N ILE A 19 0.56 -0.17 -13.64
CA ILE A 19 1.96 -0.10 -14.13
C ILE A 19 2.88 -1.16 -13.50
N PHE A 20 2.42 -1.87 -12.47
CA PHE A 20 3.17 -2.93 -11.80
C PHE A 20 2.78 -4.30 -12.35
N PRO A 21 3.64 -5.33 -12.20
CA PRO A 21 3.27 -6.70 -12.51
C PRO A 21 2.00 -7.14 -11.75
N PRO A 22 1.16 -7.98 -12.37
CA PRO A 22 1.36 -8.65 -13.65
C PRO A 22 0.92 -7.85 -14.89
N ALA A 23 0.21 -6.73 -14.71
CA ALA A 23 -0.35 -5.96 -15.83
C ALA A 23 0.74 -5.22 -16.62
N THR A 24 1.67 -4.56 -15.92
CA THR A 24 2.83 -3.86 -16.50
C THR A 24 2.45 -2.93 -17.66
N LEU A 25 1.34 -2.22 -17.51
CA LEU A 25 0.85 -1.29 -18.52
C LEU A 25 1.86 -0.14 -18.72
N SER A 26 1.88 0.42 -19.94
CA SER A 26 2.51 1.72 -20.16
C SER A 26 1.81 2.78 -19.30
N MET A 27 2.49 3.89 -19.00
CA MET A 27 1.89 4.96 -18.20
C MET A 27 0.62 5.50 -18.87
N ASP A 28 0.63 5.67 -20.18
CA ASP A 28 -0.52 6.16 -20.95
C ASP A 28 -1.72 5.20 -20.86
N ALA A 29 -1.50 3.90 -21.05
CA ALA A 29 -2.56 2.90 -20.92
C ALA A 29 -3.09 2.83 -19.49
N ALA A 30 -2.21 2.91 -18.49
CA ALA A 30 -2.60 2.88 -17.09
C ALA A 30 -3.44 4.12 -16.70
N VAL A 31 -3.09 5.30 -17.20
CA VAL A 31 -3.83 6.55 -17.00
C VAL A 31 -5.22 6.47 -17.63
N ASP A 32 -5.31 6.01 -18.87
CA ASP A 32 -6.59 5.89 -19.56
C ASP A 32 -7.51 4.88 -18.86
N GLU A 33 -6.99 3.72 -18.47
CA GLU A 33 -7.76 2.70 -17.75
C GLU A 33 -8.21 3.17 -16.37
N TYR A 34 -7.33 3.78 -15.57
CA TYR A 34 -7.71 4.30 -14.25
C TYR A 34 -8.82 5.35 -14.34
N ARG A 35 -8.73 6.25 -15.33
CA ARG A 35 -9.78 7.26 -15.57
C ARG A 35 -11.12 6.64 -15.94
N GLN A 36 -11.12 5.58 -16.76
CA GLN A 36 -12.33 4.82 -17.08
C GLN A 36 -12.91 4.12 -15.85
N ILE A 37 -12.06 3.53 -14.99
CA ILE A 37 -12.52 2.86 -13.76
C ILE A 37 -13.17 3.88 -12.80
N ARG A 38 -12.53 5.05 -12.60
CA ARG A 38 -13.01 6.12 -11.71
C ARG A 38 -14.35 6.72 -12.11
N THR A 39 -14.74 6.60 -13.37
CA THR A 39 -16.02 7.11 -13.90
C THR A 39 -17.01 5.98 -14.25
N GLY A 40 -16.60 4.73 -14.04
CA GLY A 40 -17.38 3.55 -14.40
C GLY A 40 -18.13 2.91 -13.23
N PRO A 41 -18.77 1.76 -13.47
CA PRO A 41 -19.60 1.07 -12.47
C PRO A 41 -18.86 0.61 -11.20
N ARG A 42 -17.53 0.56 -11.25
CA ARG A 42 -16.65 0.08 -10.17
C ARG A 42 -15.91 1.22 -9.45
N ALA A 43 -16.28 2.48 -9.75
CA ALA A 43 -15.62 3.66 -9.20
C ALA A 43 -15.55 3.67 -7.67
N GLU A 44 -16.59 3.16 -7.00
CA GLU A 44 -16.62 3.08 -5.54
C GLU A 44 -15.53 2.17 -4.97
N MET A 45 -15.12 1.12 -5.69
CA MET A 45 -14.17 0.12 -5.18
C MET A 45 -12.71 0.56 -5.33
N VAL A 46 -12.42 1.43 -6.30
CA VAL A 46 -11.05 1.83 -6.61
C VAL A 46 -10.61 2.97 -5.68
N GLY A 47 -9.43 2.81 -5.10
CA GLY A 47 -8.79 3.79 -4.24
C GLY A 47 -7.86 4.69 -5.04
N ARG A 48 -6.56 4.58 -4.77
CA ARG A 48 -5.50 5.44 -5.30
C ARG A 48 -4.86 4.84 -6.55
N PHE A 49 -4.30 5.68 -7.41
CA PHE A 49 -3.35 5.24 -8.43
C PHE A 49 -1.97 5.04 -7.77
N VAL A 50 -1.43 3.83 -7.87
CA VAL A 50 -0.11 3.49 -7.33
C VAL A 50 0.95 3.87 -8.35
N CYS A 51 1.92 4.69 -7.97
CA CYS A 51 3.04 5.08 -8.82
C CYS A 51 4.35 5.06 -8.03
N SER A 52 5.44 4.56 -8.61
CA SER A 52 6.73 4.61 -7.93
C SER A 52 7.42 5.97 -8.13
N THR A 53 8.30 6.36 -7.21
CA THR A 53 8.99 7.66 -7.26
C THR A 53 9.74 7.89 -8.57
N SER A 54 10.39 6.86 -9.11
CA SER A 54 11.09 6.94 -10.40
C SER A 54 10.18 7.17 -11.62
N ARG A 55 8.87 6.92 -11.48
CA ARG A 55 7.87 7.03 -12.57
C ARG A 55 6.95 8.25 -12.43
N LEU A 56 7.15 9.09 -11.40
CA LEU A 56 6.32 10.28 -11.18
C LEU A 56 6.40 11.30 -12.31
N LEU A 57 7.58 11.44 -12.95
CA LEU A 57 7.73 12.34 -14.10
C LEU A 57 6.91 11.87 -15.31
N ASP A 58 6.89 10.56 -15.58
CA ASP A 58 6.06 9.99 -16.65
C ASP A 58 4.58 10.24 -16.36
N LEU A 59 4.15 10.06 -15.11
CA LEU A 59 2.76 10.31 -14.69
C LEU A 59 2.40 11.80 -14.85
N ALA A 60 3.26 12.71 -14.39
CA ALA A 60 3.05 14.16 -14.54
C ALA A 60 2.91 14.56 -16.01
N THR A 61 3.77 14.01 -16.88
CA THR A 61 3.74 14.23 -18.33
C THR A 61 2.42 13.73 -18.93
N ALA A 62 1.99 12.51 -18.57
CA ALA A 62 0.75 11.91 -19.08
C ALA A 62 -0.49 12.68 -18.61
N LEU A 63 -0.55 13.07 -17.34
CA LEU A 63 -1.67 13.86 -16.79
C LEU A 63 -1.74 15.25 -17.41
N THR A 64 -0.61 15.92 -17.58
CA THR A 64 -0.55 17.25 -18.21
C THR A 64 -1.03 17.19 -19.66
N ARG A 65 -0.57 16.18 -20.42
CA ARG A 65 -0.97 15.95 -21.82
C ARG A 65 -2.44 15.60 -21.98
N THR A 66 -3.04 14.92 -21.00
CA THR A 66 -4.42 14.40 -21.08
C THR A 66 -5.39 15.12 -20.14
N MET A 67 -5.03 16.31 -19.65
CA MET A 67 -5.80 17.06 -18.67
C MET A 67 -7.24 17.30 -19.15
N ARG A 68 -8.22 17.02 -18.29
CA ARG A 68 -9.64 17.26 -18.57
C ARG A 68 -10.18 18.33 -17.62
N SER A 69 -10.92 19.30 -18.17
CA SER A 69 -11.59 20.31 -17.35
C SER A 69 -12.63 19.66 -16.43
N GLY A 70 -12.62 20.03 -15.15
CA GLY A 70 -13.54 19.49 -14.14
C GLY A 70 -13.23 18.07 -13.65
N GLU A 71 -12.07 17.50 -14.01
CA GLU A 71 -11.62 16.22 -13.46
C GLU A 71 -11.13 16.41 -12.01
N ASP A 72 -11.71 15.65 -11.08
CA ASP A 72 -11.27 15.67 -9.68
C ASP A 72 -9.81 15.20 -9.55
N PRO A 73 -9.00 15.85 -8.68
CA PRO A 73 -7.63 15.44 -8.43
C PRO A 73 -7.51 13.94 -8.16
N TRP A 74 -6.51 13.32 -8.78
CA TRP A 74 -6.26 11.90 -8.63
C TRP A 74 -5.67 11.60 -7.26
N PRO A 75 -6.29 10.70 -6.47
CA PRO A 75 -5.68 10.23 -5.24
C PRO A 75 -4.52 9.28 -5.58
N LEU A 76 -3.34 9.52 -5.01
CA LEU A 76 -2.13 8.74 -5.29
C LEU A 76 -1.61 7.99 -4.07
N CYS A 77 -1.07 6.82 -4.37
CA CYS A 77 -0.20 6.04 -3.50
C CYS A 77 1.21 6.05 -4.13
N VAL A 78 2.16 6.73 -3.49
CA VAL A 78 3.54 6.83 -4.00
C VAL A 78 4.41 5.76 -3.35
N VAL A 79 5.04 4.90 -4.15
CA VAL A 79 5.96 3.87 -3.67
C VAL A 79 7.40 4.36 -3.81
N PHE A 80 8.14 4.43 -2.71
CA PHE A 80 9.55 4.79 -2.73
C PHE A 80 10.36 3.63 -3.31
N ASP A 81 10.95 3.86 -4.48
CA ASP A 81 11.84 2.95 -5.20
C ASP A 81 13.25 3.56 -5.41
N GLN A 82 13.52 4.65 -4.72
CA GLN A 82 14.78 5.39 -4.70
C GLN A 82 15.25 5.57 -3.24
N PRO A 83 16.49 6.01 -2.98
CA PRO A 83 16.93 6.35 -1.63
C PRO A 83 15.96 7.32 -0.94
N PRO A 84 15.64 7.15 0.36
CA PRO A 84 14.51 7.83 1.00
C PRO A 84 14.51 9.36 0.87
N SER A 85 15.68 10.00 0.94
CA SER A 85 15.80 11.45 0.77
C SER A 85 15.45 11.90 -0.65
N THR A 86 15.98 11.19 -1.66
CA THR A 86 15.70 11.47 -3.07
C THR A 86 14.23 11.22 -3.39
N ALA A 87 13.70 10.08 -2.95
CA ALA A 87 12.30 9.71 -3.10
C ALA A 87 11.36 10.76 -2.50
N ALA A 88 11.65 11.24 -1.28
CA ALA A 88 10.88 12.29 -0.63
C ALA A 88 10.91 13.61 -1.40
N SER A 89 12.10 14.06 -1.84
CA SER A 89 12.23 15.28 -2.64
C SER A 89 11.50 15.19 -3.98
N THR A 90 11.60 14.07 -4.69
CA THR A 90 10.89 13.85 -5.96
C THR A 90 9.37 13.85 -5.76
N ALA A 91 8.87 13.16 -4.73
CA ALA A 91 7.45 13.11 -4.44
C ALA A 91 6.90 14.48 -3.97
N GLN A 92 7.68 15.24 -3.20
CA GLN A 92 7.32 16.59 -2.77
C GLN A 92 7.24 17.56 -3.96
N ALA A 93 8.22 17.52 -4.87
CA ALA A 93 8.21 18.34 -6.08
C ALA A 93 6.98 18.01 -6.95
N PHE A 94 6.72 16.72 -7.19
CA PHE A 94 5.53 16.27 -7.90
C PHE A 94 4.24 16.78 -7.23
N ALA A 95 4.11 16.63 -5.91
CA ALA A 95 2.89 17.03 -5.18
C ALA A 95 2.65 18.55 -5.28
N ALA A 96 3.70 19.36 -5.26
CA ALA A 96 3.60 20.81 -5.44
C ALA A 96 3.16 21.19 -6.87
N GLU A 97 3.84 20.63 -7.88
CA GLU A 97 3.57 20.92 -9.29
C GLU A 97 2.20 20.43 -9.75
N MET A 98 1.76 19.27 -9.24
CA MET A 98 0.53 18.60 -9.67
C MET A 98 -0.66 18.81 -8.73
N SER A 99 -0.59 19.74 -7.77
CA SER A 99 -1.59 19.93 -6.69
C SER A 99 -3.05 20.10 -7.17
N GLY A 100 -3.28 20.59 -8.38
CA GLY A 100 -4.62 20.69 -8.98
C GLY A 100 -5.11 19.44 -9.74
N ALA A 101 -4.20 18.52 -10.08
CA ALA A 101 -4.50 17.33 -10.88
C ALA A 101 -4.33 16.02 -10.10
N ALA A 102 -3.52 16.01 -9.05
CA ALA A 102 -3.25 14.85 -8.23
C ALA A 102 -2.94 15.23 -6.77
N THR A 103 -3.20 14.31 -5.86
CA THR A 103 -2.91 14.46 -4.43
C THR A 103 -2.24 13.19 -3.92
N VAL A 104 -1.05 13.33 -3.31
CA VAL A 104 -0.39 12.21 -2.64
C VAL A 104 -1.05 11.97 -1.30
N GLU A 105 -1.94 10.97 -1.25
CA GLU A 105 -2.67 10.60 -0.03
C GLU A 105 -1.92 9.57 0.81
N LEU A 106 -1.10 8.74 0.15
CA LEU A 106 -0.37 7.66 0.80
C LEU A 106 1.03 7.52 0.21
N VAL A 107 1.99 7.21 1.08
CA VAL A 107 3.36 6.88 0.72
C VAL A 107 3.71 5.50 1.28
N GLU A 108 4.29 4.64 0.45
CA GLU A 108 4.83 3.36 0.85
C GLU A 108 6.35 3.37 0.77
N ALA A 109 7.03 2.81 1.77
CA ALA A 109 8.46 2.59 1.72
C ALA A 109 8.81 1.22 2.26
N ARG A 110 9.86 0.60 1.71
CA ARG A 110 10.38 -0.69 2.17
C ARG A 110 11.63 -0.49 3.01
N ILE A 111 11.78 -1.29 4.07
CA ILE A 111 13.06 -1.41 4.76
C ILE A 111 14.09 -1.96 3.79
N ALA A 112 15.04 -1.10 3.42
CA ALA A 112 16.16 -1.40 2.54
C ALA A 112 17.48 -1.16 3.27
N VAL A 113 18.57 -1.66 2.70
CA VAL A 113 19.92 -1.36 3.18
C VAL A 113 20.33 0.01 2.65
N ASP A 114 20.88 0.86 3.51
CA ASP A 114 21.51 2.12 3.14
C ASP A 114 22.85 1.83 2.47
N GLU A 115 22.98 2.17 1.19
CA GLU A 115 24.18 1.87 0.39
C GLU A 115 25.44 2.56 0.93
N ALA A 116 25.32 3.73 1.56
CA ALA A 116 26.46 4.48 2.08
C ALA A 116 27.02 3.89 3.38
N THR A 117 26.15 3.27 4.19
CA THR A 117 26.52 2.74 5.51
C THR A 117 26.52 1.21 5.59
N ALA A 118 26.02 0.53 4.56
CA ALA A 118 25.73 -0.91 4.55
C ALA A 118 24.82 -1.39 5.70
N ALA A 119 24.11 -0.48 6.38
CA ALA A 119 23.21 -0.77 7.48
C ALA A 119 21.74 -0.64 7.04
N PRO A 120 20.79 -1.39 7.64
CA PRO A 120 19.37 -1.19 7.36
C PRO A 120 18.94 0.25 7.65
N VAL A 121 18.21 0.86 6.71
CA VAL A 121 17.52 2.13 6.98
C VAL A 121 16.51 1.88 8.09
N THR A 122 16.57 2.71 9.14
CA THR A 122 15.65 2.57 10.27
C THR A 122 14.22 2.93 9.88
N VAL A 123 13.24 2.29 10.53
CA VAL A 123 11.81 2.61 10.34
C VAL A 123 11.54 4.10 10.57
N ASN A 124 12.10 4.69 11.62
CA ASN A 124 11.93 6.13 11.90
C ASN A 124 12.42 7.01 10.74
N ARG A 125 13.58 6.70 10.15
CA ARG A 125 14.10 7.45 9.00
C ARG A 125 13.19 7.32 7.77
N LEU A 126 12.59 6.15 7.55
CA LEU A 126 11.60 5.97 6.49
C LEU A 126 10.32 6.76 6.77
N VAL A 127 9.80 6.70 7.99
CA VAL A 127 8.60 7.44 8.40
C VAL A 127 8.80 8.94 8.22
N ASP A 128 9.96 9.47 8.63
CA ASP A 128 10.29 10.89 8.50
C ASP A 128 10.42 11.30 7.03
N ALA A 129 11.09 10.49 6.21
CA ALA A 129 11.22 10.74 4.76
C ALA A 129 9.87 10.71 4.04
N CYS A 130 9.03 9.70 4.32
CA CYS A 130 7.68 9.63 3.76
C CYS A 130 6.81 10.80 4.24
N GLY A 131 6.97 11.18 5.52
CA GLY A 131 6.22 12.27 6.13
C GLY A 131 6.58 13.67 5.58
N ALA A 132 7.75 13.82 4.98
CA ALA A 132 8.19 15.04 4.32
C ALA A 132 7.48 15.31 2.99
N VAL A 133 6.84 14.30 2.37
CA VAL A 133 6.11 14.43 1.11
C VAL A 133 4.90 15.35 1.25
N GLY A 134 4.19 15.26 2.37
CA GLY A 134 3.04 16.12 2.65
C GLY A 134 2.52 15.91 4.08
N PRO A 135 1.87 16.91 4.68
CA PRO A 135 1.44 16.86 6.08
C PRO A 135 0.31 15.86 6.34
N THR A 136 -0.50 15.55 5.32
CA THR A 136 -1.69 14.69 5.41
C THR A 136 -1.47 13.29 4.85
N ALA A 137 -0.34 13.04 4.19
CA ALA A 137 -0.06 11.74 3.58
C ALA A 137 0.12 10.67 4.67
N SER A 138 -0.63 9.58 4.54
CA SER A 138 -0.45 8.39 5.37
C SER A 138 0.81 7.65 4.94
N VAL A 139 1.51 7.02 5.89
CA VAL A 139 2.77 6.32 5.62
C VAL A 139 2.60 4.84 5.91
N PHE A 140 3.01 3.97 4.99
CA PHE A 140 2.97 2.52 5.17
C PHE A 140 4.34 1.89 4.94
N ILE A 141 4.87 1.23 5.96
CA ILE A 141 6.20 0.63 5.93
C ILE A 141 6.10 -0.86 5.60
N GLU A 142 6.70 -1.26 4.48
CA GLU A 142 6.82 -2.66 4.06
C GLU A 142 7.84 -3.39 4.93
N LEU A 143 7.38 -4.47 5.55
CA LEU A 143 8.22 -5.38 6.31
C LEU A 143 8.45 -6.67 5.51
N PRO A 144 9.67 -7.24 5.53
CA PRO A 144 9.96 -8.52 4.92
C PRO A 144 9.40 -9.64 5.80
N PHE A 145 8.10 -9.89 5.70
CA PHE A 145 7.44 -10.98 6.42
C PHE A 145 7.80 -12.32 5.76
N THR A 146 8.89 -12.96 6.19
CA THR A 146 9.27 -14.33 5.77
C THR A 146 9.06 -15.33 6.91
N ASP A 147 8.98 -16.62 6.64
CA ASP A 147 8.79 -17.66 7.67
C ASP A 147 9.95 -17.72 8.69
N ALA A 148 11.15 -17.22 8.34
CA ALA A 148 12.27 -17.08 9.26
C ALA A 148 12.12 -15.91 10.27
N THR A 149 11.02 -15.14 10.21
CA THR A 149 10.95 -13.73 10.71
C THR A 149 10.05 -13.55 11.92
N VAL A 150 10.34 -14.25 13.01
CA VAL A 150 9.95 -13.81 14.36
C VAL A 150 10.65 -12.47 14.73
N GLN A 151 11.61 -12.01 13.92
CA GLN A 151 12.40 -10.78 14.14
C GLN A 151 11.72 -9.46 13.68
N SER A 152 10.54 -9.48 13.06
CA SER A 152 9.83 -8.26 12.67
C SER A 152 9.16 -7.51 13.83
N ILE A 153 9.08 -8.09 15.03
CA ILE A 153 8.45 -7.47 16.21
C ILE A 153 9.07 -6.09 16.51
N GLY A 154 10.41 -5.98 16.47
CA GLY A 154 11.08 -4.70 16.74
C GLY A 154 10.72 -3.60 15.72
N ALA A 155 10.48 -3.96 14.46
CA ALA A 155 10.04 -2.98 13.46
C ALA A 155 8.56 -2.59 13.65
N LEU A 156 7.71 -3.55 14.03
CA LEU A 156 6.31 -3.30 14.37
C LEU A 156 6.16 -2.39 15.59
N ASP A 157 7.01 -2.55 16.62
CA ASP A 157 7.02 -1.67 17.79
C ASP A 157 7.38 -0.22 17.42
N VAL A 158 8.34 -0.03 16.49
CA VAL A 158 8.67 1.31 16.00
C VAL A 158 7.53 1.90 15.16
N ILE A 159 6.84 1.09 14.34
CA ILE A 159 5.65 1.54 13.60
C ILE A 159 4.54 1.96 14.58
N LEU A 160 4.30 1.18 15.64
CA LEU A 160 3.31 1.50 16.68
C LEU A 160 3.65 2.81 17.39
N ALA A 161 4.91 2.98 17.83
CA ALA A 161 5.36 4.20 18.46
C ALA A 161 5.18 5.41 17.52
N ALA A 162 5.64 5.29 16.27
CA ALA A 162 5.47 6.33 15.27
C ALA A 162 3.99 6.65 14.99
N ASN A 163 3.10 5.65 14.95
CA ASN A 163 1.67 5.89 14.75
C ASN A 163 1.02 6.65 15.91
N ARG A 164 1.51 6.47 17.14
CA ARG A 164 1.03 7.21 18.33
C ARG A 164 1.61 8.60 18.45
N GLU A 165 2.86 8.80 18.04
CA GLU A 165 3.62 10.02 18.27
C GLU A 165 3.56 11.02 17.10
N ARG A 166 3.28 10.55 15.88
CA ARG A 166 3.21 11.40 14.70
C ARG A 166 1.77 11.88 14.45
N PRO A 167 1.56 13.09 13.92
CA PRO A 167 0.22 13.64 13.64
C PRO A 167 -0.45 13.01 12.40
N ARG A 168 0.02 11.86 11.93
CA ARG A 168 -0.37 11.21 10.68
C ARG A 168 -0.54 9.71 10.89
N THR A 169 -1.30 9.07 10.03
CA THR A 169 -1.38 7.61 10.00
C THR A 169 -0.04 7.02 9.61
N VAL A 170 0.46 6.11 10.43
CA VAL A 170 1.63 5.27 10.14
C VAL A 170 1.16 3.82 10.28
N GLY A 171 1.28 3.05 9.21
CA GLY A 171 0.80 1.67 9.12
C GLY A 171 1.89 0.69 8.71
N ALA A 172 1.60 -0.58 8.86
CA ALA A 172 2.43 -1.67 8.38
C ALA A 172 1.93 -2.14 7.01
N LYS A 173 2.87 -2.58 6.16
CA LYS A 173 2.55 -3.18 4.86
C LYS A 173 3.12 -4.58 4.74
N ILE A 174 2.30 -5.53 4.32
CA ILE A 174 2.68 -6.91 3.99
C ILE A 174 2.55 -7.13 2.47
N ARG A 175 3.54 -7.82 1.88
CA ARG A 175 3.42 -8.31 0.51
C ARG A 175 2.99 -9.76 0.52
N CYS A 176 2.05 -10.11 -0.35
CA CYS A 176 1.63 -11.49 -0.56
C CYS A 176 2.27 -12.12 -1.81
N GLY A 177 3.05 -11.36 -2.58
CA GLY A 177 4.02 -11.80 -3.59
C GLY A 177 3.50 -12.62 -4.78
N PRO A 178 4.21 -12.64 -5.92
CA PRO A 178 3.87 -13.50 -7.06
C PRO A 178 4.68 -14.82 -7.11
N THR A 179 5.56 -15.08 -6.14
CA THR A 179 6.40 -16.29 -6.10
C THR A 179 6.19 -17.04 -4.79
N VAL A 180 6.47 -18.34 -4.78
CA VAL A 180 6.34 -19.20 -3.59
C VAL A 180 7.07 -18.59 -2.38
N SER A 181 8.30 -18.10 -2.56
CA SER A 181 9.09 -17.49 -1.48
C SER A 181 8.62 -16.09 -1.06
N ALA A 182 7.75 -15.46 -1.84
CA ALA A 182 7.21 -14.13 -1.57
C ALA A 182 5.76 -14.17 -1.06
N ILE A 183 5.12 -15.35 -1.07
CA ILE A 183 3.83 -15.59 -0.43
C ILE A 183 4.10 -15.94 1.03
N PRO A 184 3.74 -15.07 1.99
CA PRO A 184 3.88 -15.38 3.41
C PRO A 184 2.95 -16.53 3.79
N SER A 185 3.35 -17.35 4.76
CA SER A 185 2.49 -18.39 5.32
C SER A 185 1.24 -17.81 5.99
N VAL A 186 0.24 -18.67 6.25
CA VAL A 186 -1.01 -18.24 6.91
C VAL A 186 -0.72 -17.75 8.32
N GLU A 187 0.20 -18.42 9.01
CA GLU A 187 0.64 -18.13 10.36
C GLU A 187 1.29 -16.74 10.46
N VAL A 188 2.11 -16.38 9.47
CA VAL A 188 2.71 -15.04 9.37
C VAL A 188 1.63 -13.98 9.13
N VAL A 189 0.71 -14.22 8.20
CA VAL A 189 -0.39 -13.27 7.92
C VAL A 189 -1.29 -13.09 9.15
N ALA A 190 -1.68 -14.17 9.81
CA ALA A 190 -2.50 -14.16 11.02
C ALA A 190 -1.83 -13.38 12.15
N SER A 191 -0.52 -13.59 12.37
CA SER A 191 0.25 -12.86 13.38
C SER A 191 0.26 -11.33 13.15
N VAL A 192 0.34 -10.90 11.89
CA VAL A 192 0.33 -9.47 11.53
C VAL A 192 -1.08 -8.88 11.67
N ILE A 193 -2.11 -9.64 11.34
CA ILE A 193 -3.51 -9.26 11.53
C ILE A 193 -3.83 -9.11 13.02
N GLU A 194 -3.45 -10.10 13.85
CA GLU A 194 -3.62 -10.04 15.30
C GLU A 194 -2.93 -8.80 15.88
N TRP A 195 -1.67 -8.55 15.49
CA TRP A 195 -0.95 -7.36 15.91
C TRP A 195 -1.68 -6.08 15.51
N SER A 196 -2.16 -5.99 14.28
CA SER A 196 -2.90 -4.83 13.77
C SER A 196 -4.18 -4.61 14.56
N ALA A 197 -5.00 -5.66 14.75
CA ALA A 197 -6.25 -5.60 15.51
C ALA A 197 -6.02 -5.17 16.97
N ARG A 198 -5.04 -5.77 17.65
CA ARG A 198 -4.71 -5.47 19.05
C ARG A 198 -4.18 -4.05 19.24
N THR A 199 -3.39 -3.55 18.29
CA THR A 199 -2.73 -2.25 18.41
C THR A 199 -3.50 -1.10 17.75
N ARG A 200 -4.49 -1.42 16.92
CA ARG A 200 -5.21 -0.51 16.02
C ARG A 200 -4.32 0.22 15.02
N VAL A 201 -3.13 -0.32 14.75
CA VAL A 201 -2.25 0.21 13.70
C VAL A 201 -2.77 -0.29 12.34
N PRO A 202 -3.01 0.59 11.36
CA PRO A 202 -3.51 0.18 10.06
C PRO A 202 -2.57 -0.76 9.32
N LEU A 203 -3.16 -1.76 8.66
CA LEU A 203 -2.47 -2.74 7.84
C LEU A 203 -2.84 -2.56 6.36
N LYS A 204 -1.85 -2.64 5.48
CA LYS A 204 -2.05 -2.71 4.03
C LYS A 204 -1.42 -3.98 3.48
N ALA A 205 -2.18 -4.76 2.72
CA ALA A 205 -1.67 -5.93 2.02
C ALA A 205 -1.60 -5.63 0.51
N THR A 206 -0.50 -6.01 -0.13
CA THR A 206 -0.26 -5.74 -1.57
C THR A 206 0.42 -6.90 -2.26
N ALA A 207 0.40 -6.92 -3.60
CA ALA A 207 1.03 -7.92 -4.49
C ALA A 207 0.55 -9.37 -4.24
N GLY A 208 0.08 -10.09 -5.26
CA GLY A 208 -0.35 -11.49 -5.11
C GLY A 208 -1.78 -11.71 -4.59
N LEU A 209 -2.49 -10.64 -4.21
CA LEU A 209 -3.93 -10.69 -3.83
C LEU A 209 -4.86 -10.54 -5.04
N HIS A 210 -4.66 -11.37 -6.07
CA HIS A 210 -5.44 -11.31 -7.31
C HIS A 210 -6.80 -12.01 -7.21
N HIS A 211 -7.01 -12.78 -6.14
CA HIS A 211 -8.22 -13.56 -5.92
C HIS A 211 -9.04 -13.02 -4.75
N PRO A 212 -10.38 -13.03 -4.83
CA PRO A 212 -11.23 -12.64 -3.70
C PRO A 212 -11.07 -13.61 -2.53
N VAL A 213 -11.02 -14.91 -2.82
CA VAL A 213 -10.87 -15.97 -1.83
C VAL A 213 -9.58 -16.76 -2.08
N ARG A 214 -9.05 -17.37 -1.03
CA ARG A 214 -7.83 -18.19 -1.06
C ARG A 214 -7.94 -19.23 -2.18
N THR A 215 -6.99 -19.20 -3.09
CA THR A 215 -7.05 -19.94 -4.36
C THR A 215 -5.77 -20.74 -4.56
N PHE A 216 -5.88 -21.98 -5.03
CA PHE A 216 -4.71 -22.78 -5.37
C PHE A 216 -4.17 -22.36 -6.74
N ASN A 217 -2.96 -21.80 -6.76
CA ASN A 217 -2.26 -21.48 -8.00
C ASN A 217 -1.53 -22.74 -8.49
N ARG A 218 -2.00 -23.30 -9.60
CA ARG A 218 -1.44 -24.54 -10.18
C ARG A 218 -0.03 -24.37 -10.72
N ASP A 219 0.31 -23.18 -11.21
CA ASP A 219 1.62 -22.90 -11.82
C ASP A 219 2.70 -22.76 -10.76
N LEU A 220 2.36 -22.16 -9.62
CA LEU A 220 3.26 -22.02 -8.47
C LEU A 220 3.24 -23.21 -7.51
N GLY A 221 2.20 -24.06 -7.59
CA GLY A 221 2.02 -25.20 -6.68
C GLY A 221 1.73 -24.82 -5.23
N VAL A 222 1.19 -23.62 -4.99
CA VAL A 222 0.93 -23.07 -3.65
C VAL A 222 -0.43 -22.35 -3.62
N HIS A 223 -1.01 -22.23 -2.43
CA HIS A 223 -2.20 -21.39 -2.22
C HIS A 223 -1.82 -19.91 -2.13
N GLU A 224 -2.46 -19.09 -2.94
CA GLU A 224 -2.43 -17.63 -2.83
C GLU A 224 -3.52 -17.15 -1.87
N HIS A 225 -3.23 -16.07 -1.14
CA HIS A 225 -4.17 -15.45 -0.23
C HIS A 225 -5.30 -14.73 -0.97
N GLY A 226 -6.50 -14.74 -0.39
CA GLY A 226 -7.65 -14.00 -0.89
C GLY A 226 -7.86 -12.70 -0.13
N PHE A 227 -8.10 -11.58 -0.82
CA PHE A 227 -8.27 -10.30 -0.13
C PHE A 227 -9.51 -10.28 0.79
N LEU A 228 -10.59 -11.01 0.47
CA LEU A 228 -11.75 -11.15 1.35
C LEU A 228 -11.42 -11.99 2.59
N ASN A 229 -10.52 -12.98 2.48
CA ASN A 229 -10.06 -13.74 3.65
C ASN A 229 -9.30 -12.84 4.63
N LEU A 230 -8.41 -11.98 4.12
CA LEU A 230 -7.67 -11.04 4.96
C LEU A 230 -8.62 -10.04 5.64
N LEU A 231 -9.59 -9.49 4.91
CA LEU A 231 -10.60 -8.58 5.48
C LEU A 231 -11.45 -9.27 6.56
N ALA A 232 -11.93 -10.48 6.29
CA ALA A 232 -12.71 -11.24 7.24
C ALA A 232 -11.90 -11.58 8.49
N ALA A 233 -10.65 -12.02 8.33
CA ALA A 233 -9.75 -12.31 9.44
C ALA A 233 -9.48 -11.06 10.30
N LEU A 234 -9.24 -9.90 9.69
CA LEU A 234 -9.07 -8.65 10.42
C LEU A 234 -10.34 -8.25 11.19
N ALA A 235 -11.51 -8.31 10.55
CA ALA A 235 -12.77 -7.99 11.20
C ALA A 235 -13.08 -8.93 12.38
N LEU A 236 -12.83 -10.23 12.22
CA LEU A 236 -13.00 -11.22 13.28
C LEU A 236 -11.99 -11.02 14.42
N ALA A 237 -10.73 -10.72 14.10
CA ALA A 237 -9.71 -10.43 15.11
C ALA A 237 -10.05 -9.17 15.92
N GLU A 238 -10.57 -8.12 15.28
CA GLU A 238 -11.00 -6.89 15.96
C GLU A 238 -12.24 -7.11 16.84
N GLU A 239 -13.24 -7.83 16.35
CA GLU A 239 -14.51 -8.03 17.07
C GLU A 239 -14.39 -9.05 18.21
N HIS A 240 -13.65 -10.14 17.99
CA HIS A 240 -13.58 -11.28 18.91
C HIS A 240 -12.25 -11.40 19.66
N GLY A 241 -11.25 -10.56 19.35
CA GLY A 241 -9.94 -10.65 19.97
C GLY A 241 -9.24 -11.98 19.69
N LEU A 242 -9.39 -12.50 18.46
CA LEU A 242 -8.74 -13.75 18.04
C LEU A 242 -7.22 -13.58 18.02
N ASP A 243 -6.52 -14.62 18.47
CA ASP A 243 -5.07 -14.76 18.36
C ASP A 243 -4.69 -15.41 17.02
N ALA A 244 -3.40 -15.38 16.66
CA ALA A 244 -2.91 -15.92 15.41
C ALA A 244 -3.15 -17.44 15.21
N GLU A 245 -3.53 -18.17 16.26
CA GLU A 245 -3.79 -19.62 16.21
C GLU A 245 -5.27 -19.96 15.96
N ARG A 246 -6.17 -18.97 15.95
CA ARG A 246 -7.64 -19.13 15.92
C ARG A 246 -8.30 -18.44 14.74
#